data_AF-A0A368GQB6-F1
#
_entry.id   AF-A0A368GQB6-F1
#
_cell.length_a   1.000
_cell.length_b   1.000
_cell.length_c   1.000
_cell.angle_alpha   90.00
_cell.angle_beta   90.00
_cell.angle_gamma   90.00
#
_symmetry.space_group_name_H-M   'P 1'
#
loop_
_entity.id
_entity.type
_entity.pdbx_description
1 polymer ?
#
loop_
_entity_poly.entity_id
_entity_poly.type
_entity_poly.pdbx_seq_one_letter_code
_entity_poly.pdbx_strand_id
1 'polypeptide(L)' 'MHYGKTAFAKDNTITIETLDKEYQDIIGNQELPSKNDYRKICLMYGCQKCAVENTGSKDDEND' A
#
# COMPACT_ATOMS: atom_id res chain seq x y z
N MET A 1 -2.00 0.62 -5.57
CA MET A 1 -3.16 0.09 -6.36
C MET A 1 -4.50 0.77 -6.02
N HIS A 2 -4.55 2.08 -5.76
CA HIS A 2 -5.78 2.75 -5.32
C HIS A 2 -6.31 3.69 -6.41
N TYR A 3 -7.61 3.79 -6.60
CA TYR A 3 -8.22 4.75 -7.54
C TYR A 3 -8.14 6.20 -7.04
N GLY A 4 -8.25 7.14 -7.98
CA GLY A 4 -8.30 8.58 -7.67
C GLY A 4 -9.68 9.04 -7.20
N LYS A 5 -9.72 10.26 -6.64
CA LYS A 5 -10.90 10.83 -5.97
C LYS A 5 -12.17 10.97 -6.84
N THR A 6 -12.01 11.07 -8.16
CA THR A 6 -13.12 11.23 -9.13
C THR A 6 -13.33 9.98 -9.98
N ALA A 7 -12.82 8.82 -9.58
CA ALA A 7 -12.97 7.59 -10.35
C ALA A 7 -14.45 7.30 -10.63
N PHE A 8 -14.77 7.12 -11.92
CA PHE A 8 -16.13 6.90 -12.44
C PHE A 8 -17.14 8.03 -12.16
N ALA A 9 -16.68 9.22 -11.78
CA ALA A 9 -17.57 10.37 -11.60
C ALA A 9 -18.14 10.84 -12.94
N LYS A 10 -19.42 11.24 -12.95
CA LYS A 10 -20.08 11.80 -14.13
C LYS A 10 -19.66 13.26 -14.38
N ASP A 11 -19.54 14.06 -13.32
CA ASP A 11 -19.33 15.51 -13.41
C ASP A 11 -18.18 15.98 -12.49
N ASN A 12 -17.02 15.31 -12.54
CA ASN A 12 -15.84 15.59 -11.69
C ASN A 12 -16.13 15.67 -10.18
N THR A 13 -17.25 15.12 -9.74
CA THR A 13 -17.60 15.03 -8.32
C THR A 13 -16.68 14.03 -7.62
N ILE A 14 -16.45 14.25 -6.34
CA ILE A 14 -15.70 13.29 -5.51
C ILE A 14 -16.58 12.07 -5.31
N THR A 15 -16.10 10.91 -5.75
CA THR A 15 -16.73 9.59 -5.54
C THR A 15 -16.02 8.80 -4.43
N ILE A 16 -14.76 9.15 -4.14
CA ILE A 16 -13.95 8.56 -3.08
C ILE A 16 -13.39 9.69 -2.20
N GLU A 17 -13.95 9.85 -1.01
CA GLU A 17 -13.51 10.81 -0.01
C GLU A 17 -12.67 10.12 1.07
N THR A 18 -11.46 10.60 1.31
CA THR A 18 -10.61 10.08 2.39
C THR A 18 -11.06 10.65 3.73
N LEU A 19 -11.09 9.81 4.78
CA LEU A 19 -11.44 10.27 6.12
C LEU A 19 -10.44 11.31 6.64
N ASP A 20 -9.17 11.10 6.34
CA ASP A 20 -8.11 12.07 6.57
C ASP A 20 -7.91 12.91 5.31
N LYS A 21 -8.11 14.22 5.45
CA LYS A 21 -8.11 15.18 4.35
C LYS A 21 -6.74 15.35 3.71
N GLU A 22 -5.65 15.05 4.44
CA GLU A 22 -4.29 15.19 3.91
C GLU A 22 -4.02 14.22 2.74
N TYR A 23 -4.78 13.12 2.65
CA TYR A 23 -4.60 12.10 1.61
C TYR A 23 -5.50 12.28 0.39
N GLN A 24 -6.41 13.25 0.40
CA GLN A 24 -7.46 13.36 -0.62
C GLN A 24 -6.91 13.55 -2.04
N ASP A 25 -5.81 14.28 -2.16
CA ASP A 25 -5.12 14.55 -3.44
C ASP A 25 -3.91 13.63 -3.67
N ILE A 26 -3.69 12.65 -2.78
CA ILE A 26 -2.59 11.67 -2.88
C ILE A 26 -3.08 10.37 -3.56
N ILE A 27 -4.34 9.97 -3.31
CA ILE A 27 -4.88 8.72 -3.86
C ILE A 27 -4.99 8.75 -5.39
N GLY A 28 -4.68 7.63 -6.04
CA GLY A 28 -4.81 7.48 -7.49
C GLY A 28 -3.80 8.20 -8.38
N ASN A 29 -2.82 8.89 -7.79
CA ASN A 29 -1.83 9.70 -8.51
C ASN A 29 -0.43 9.05 -8.59
N GLN A 30 -0.33 7.74 -8.33
CA GLN A 30 0.94 7.01 -8.36
C GLN A 30 1.28 6.53 -9.78
N GLU A 31 2.50 6.83 -10.25
CA GLU A 31 3.02 6.34 -11.54
C GLU A 31 3.55 4.90 -11.43
N LEU A 32 4.13 4.55 -10.28
CA LEU A 32 4.69 3.22 -9.99
C LEU A 32 4.00 2.58 -8.78
N PRO A 33 4.05 1.24 -8.63
CA PRO A 33 3.59 0.58 -7.42
C PRO A 33 4.28 1.15 -6.18
N SER A 34 3.51 1.32 -5.10
CA SER A 34 4.06 1.84 -3.85
C SER A 34 5.02 0.82 -3.22
N LYS A 35 5.87 1.27 -2.28
CA LYS A 35 6.72 0.37 -1.48
C LYS A 35 5.91 -0.76 -0.82
N ASN A 36 4.68 -0.47 -0.38
CA ASN A 36 3.80 -1.45 0.22
C ASN A 36 3.18 -2.42 -0.79
N ASP A 37 2.90 -1.97 -2.03
CA ASP A 37 2.45 -2.88 -3.10
C ASP A 37 3.54 -3.92 -3.39
N TYR A 38 4.80 -3.48 -3.54
CA TYR A 38 5.94 -4.38 -3.70
C TYR A 38 6.13 -5.31 -2.49
N ARG A 39 6.05 -4.78 -1.26
CA ARG A 39 6.18 -5.60 -0.04
C ARG A 39 5.11 -6.70 -0.01
N LYS A 40 3.85 -6.38 -0.31
CA LYS A 40 2.76 -7.37 -0.32
C LYS A 40 3.00 -8.49 -1.31
N ILE A 41 3.43 -8.17 -2.54
CA ILE A 41 3.80 -9.18 -3.55
C ILE A 41 5.00 -10.00 -3.08
N CYS A 42 6.03 -9.34 -2.56
CA CYS A 42 7.25 -9.96 -2.07
C CYS A 42 6.97 -11.00 -0.97
N LEU A 43 6.07 -10.67 -0.03
CA LEU A 43 5.61 -11.58 1.02
C LEU A 43 4.74 -12.72 0.46
N MET A 44 3.81 -12.41 -0.45
CA MET A 44 2.91 -13.39 -1.06
C MET A 44 3.65 -14.49 -1.83
N TYR A 45 4.73 -14.12 -2.54
CA TYR A 45 5.53 -15.04 -3.33
C TYR A 45 6.76 -15.59 -2.60
N GLY A 46 6.89 -15.34 -1.29
CA GLY A 46 7.99 -15.89 -0.48
C GLY A 46 9.38 -15.42 -0.93
N CYS A 47 9.49 -14.20 -1.47
CA CYS A 47 10.77 -13.67 -1.91
C CYS A 47 11.73 -13.58 -0.70
N GLN A 48 12.91 -14.16 -0.85
CA GLN A 48 13.91 -14.27 0.22
C GLN A 48 14.23 -12.93 0.89
N LYS A 49 14.28 -11.84 0.11
CA LYS A 49 14.53 -10.48 0.61
C LYS A 49 13.50 -10.01 1.65
N CYS A 50 12.24 -10.43 1.55
CA CYS A 50 11.18 -10.03 2.47
C CYS A 50 10.84 -11.12 3.50
N ALA A 51 11.29 -12.37 3.30
CA ALA A 51 11.12 -13.44 4.27
C ALA A 51 11.86 -13.14 5.60
N VAL A 52 13.02 -12.47 5.53
CA VAL A 52 13.81 -12.05 6.71
C VAL A 52 13.04 -11.02 7.58
N GLU A 53 12.11 -10.27 6.98
CA GLU A 53 11.29 -9.30 7.73
C GLU A 53 10.17 -9.95 8.53
N ASN A 54 9.82 -11.22 8.24
CA ASN A 54 8.85 -12.01 9.02
C ASN A 54 9.50 -12.75 10.19
N THR A 55 10.82 -12.93 10.19
CA THR A 55 11.58 -13.62 11.24
C THR A 55 12.20 -12.64 12.25
N GLY A 56 11.87 -11.35 12.18
CA GLY A 56 12.34 -10.31 13.10
C GLY A 56 11.38 -10.00 14.25
N SER A 57 10.49 -10.93 14.62
CA SER A 57 9.54 -10.77 15.72
C SER A 57 9.29 -12.14 16.36
N LYS A 58 10.10 -12.47 17.38
CA LYS A 58 10.41 -13.81 17.97
C LYS A 58 11.66 -14.36 17.27
N ASP A 59 12.85 -14.39 17.87
CA ASP A 59 13.15 -14.89 19.21
C ASP A 59 14.22 -14.05 19.94
N ASP A 60 13.82 -13.46 21.07
CA ASP A 60 14.68 -13.38 22.25
C ASP A 60 14.71 -14.78 22.88
N GLU A 61 15.67 -15.65 22.53
CA GLU A 61 16.06 -16.77 23.40
C GLU A 61 17.43 -17.38 23.00
N ASN A 62 18.37 -17.30 23.95
CA ASN A 62 19.67 -17.97 24.12
C ASN A 62 20.12 -19.07 23.11
N ASP A 63 21.30 -18.90 22.51
CA ASP A 63 22.61 -19.54 22.83
C ASP A 63 23.63 -19.24 21.71
#